data_AF-A0A832S5F2-F1
#
_entry.id   AF-A0A832S5F2-F1
#
_cell.length_a   1.000
_cell.length_b   1.000
_cell.length_c   1.000
_cell.angle_alpha   90.00
_cell.angle_beta   90.00
_cell.angle_gamma   90.00
#
_symmetry.space_group_name_H-M   'P 1'
#
loop_
_entity.id
_entity.type
_entity.pdbx_description
1 polymer ?
#
loop_
_entity_poly.entity_id
_entity_poly.type
_entity_poly.pdbx_seq_one_letter_code
_entity_poly.pdbx_strand_id
1 'polypeptide(L)'
;ASGFEKKGIAVIGDFALAHSGILGLLNAISEGYEVLVLVLQNEVAAMTGGQKVPDLRKVVESFVPDVSFFDMGTEGEKEDSDREKESKNQTIEKIEEKSGNEVKKQISSSKLPDLIREKLALPGISVIFIKARCGKY
;
A
#
# COMPACT_ATOMS: atom_id res chain seq x y z
N ALA A 1 -5.04 20.34 14.29
CA ALA A 1 -4.27 20.52 13.04
C ALA A 1 -2.79 20.58 13.36
N SER A 2 -1.97 19.69 12.79
CA SER A 2 -0.52 19.89 12.80
C SER A 2 -0.26 21.06 11.86
N GLY A 3 0.21 22.21 12.36
CA GLY A 3 0.31 23.48 11.63
C GLY A 3 1.36 23.51 10.51
N PHE A 4 1.44 22.44 9.71
CA PHE A 4 2.33 22.34 8.57
C PHE A 4 1.64 22.91 7.34
N GLU A 5 2.35 23.79 6.63
CA GLU A 5 1.90 24.34 5.34
C GLU A 5 1.90 23.29 4.21
N LYS A 6 2.53 22.14 4.44
CA LYS A 6 2.72 21.07 3.47
C LYS A 6 2.06 19.78 3.94
N LYS A 7 1.69 18.93 2.99
CA LYS A 7 1.16 17.57 3.20
C LYS A 7 2.10 16.79 4.14
N GLY A 8 1.54 16.30 5.25
CA GLY A 8 2.29 15.55 6.25
C GLY A 8 2.63 14.15 5.77
N ILE A 9 3.72 13.57 6.28
CA ILE A 9 4.08 12.17 6.03
C ILE A 9 3.99 11.40 7.34
N ALA A 10 3.15 10.37 7.37
CA ALA A 10 3.07 9.41 8.47
C ALA A 10 3.70 8.09 8.03
N VAL A 11 4.50 7.48 8.90
CA VAL A 11 5.08 6.15 8.66
C VAL A 11 4.58 5.24 9.77
N ILE A 12 3.99 4.10 9.39
CA ILE A 12 3.35 3.17 10.34
C ILE A 12 3.61 1.73 9.91
N GLY A 13 3.76 0.82 10.87
CA GLY A 13 3.76 -0.62 10.57
C GLY A 13 2.35 -1.16 10.35
N ASP A 14 2.20 -2.24 9.59
CA ASP A 14 0.92 -2.94 9.40
C ASP A 14 0.25 -3.38 10.72
N PHE A 15 1.01 -3.86 11.70
CA PHE A 15 0.46 -4.19 13.03
C PHE A 15 -0.07 -2.96 13.75
N ALA A 16 0.70 -1.86 13.74
CA ALA A 16 0.29 -0.62 14.38
C ALA A 16 -0.95 -0.02 13.70
N LEU A 17 -1.04 -0.14 12.36
CA LEU A 17 -2.24 0.23 11.61
C LEU A 17 -3.45 -0.59 12.07
N ALA A 18 -3.30 -1.91 12.19
CA ALA A 18 -4.39 -2.78 12.61
C ALA A 18 -4.80 -2.62 14.08
N HIS A 19 -3.84 -2.32 14.96
CA HIS A 19 -4.10 -2.20 16.39
C HIS A 19 -4.83 -0.89 16.74
N SER A 20 -4.35 0.25 16.24
CA SER A 20 -4.93 1.56 16.58
C SER A 20 -4.80 2.61 15.48
N GLY A 21 -3.94 2.41 14.49
CA GLY A 21 -3.72 3.38 13.42
C GLY A 21 -4.92 3.57 12.49
N ILE A 22 -5.76 2.54 12.32
CA ILE A 22 -6.95 2.60 11.45
C ILE A 22 -7.93 3.70 11.88
N LEU A 23 -8.10 3.89 13.19
CA LEU A 23 -8.94 4.96 13.75
C LEU A 23 -8.35 6.33 13.45
N GLY A 24 -7.03 6.49 13.54
CA GLY A 24 -6.33 7.72 13.18
C GLY A 24 -6.48 8.06 11.70
N LEU A 25 -6.41 7.05 10.83
CA LEU A 25 -6.63 7.21 9.39
C LEU A 25 -8.08 7.62 9.06
N LEU A 26 -9.08 6.96 9.68
CA LEU A 26 -10.49 7.34 9.53
C LEU A 26 -10.75 8.77 9.99
N ASN A 27 -10.20 9.15 11.15
CA ASN A 27 -10.31 10.51 11.65
C ASN A 27 -9.66 11.52 10.69
N ALA A 28 -8.51 11.20 10.12
CA ALA A 28 -7.86 12.07 9.14
C ALA A 28 -8.72 12.30 7.90
N ILE A 29 -9.41 11.26 7.42
CA ILE A 29 -10.33 11.35 6.28
C ILE A 29 -11.54 12.19 6.63
N SER A 30 -12.14 11.97 7.80
CA SER A 30 -13.29 12.72 8.29
C SER A 30 -13.00 14.22 8.41
N GLU A 31 -11.80 14.57 8.89
CA GLU A 31 -11.38 15.96 9.09
C GLU A 31 -10.73 16.61 7.87
N GLY A 32 -10.60 15.86 6.75
CA GLY A 32 -10.00 16.37 5.52
C GLY A 32 -8.52 16.75 5.67
N TYR A 33 -7.75 15.99 6.45
CA TYR A 33 -6.32 16.27 6.62
C TYR A 33 -5.49 15.91 5.38
N GLU A 34 -4.44 16.70 5.13
CA GLU A 34 -3.47 16.46 4.06
C GLU A 34 -2.34 15.56 4.57
N VAL A 35 -2.45 14.25 4.34
CA VAL A 35 -1.45 13.26 4.81
C VAL A 35 -1.16 12.19 3.76
N LEU A 36 0.12 11.88 3.58
CA LEU A 36 0.60 10.64 2.96
C LEU A 36 0.97 9.64 4.06
N VAL A 37 0.33 8.47 4.07
CA VAL A 37 0.67 7.37 4.99
C VAL A 37 1.49 6.32 4.27
N LEU A 38 2.67 6.02 4.79
CA LEU A 38 3.52 4.91 4.36
C LEU A 38 3.30 3.74 5.34
N VAL A 39 2.71 2.65 4.86
CA VAL A 39 2.47 1.44 5.63
C VAL A 39 3.58 0.44 5.34
N LEU A 40 4.45 0.20 6.31
CA LEU A 40 5.48 -0.82 6.24
C LEU A 40 4.84 -2.18 6.50
N GLN A 41 4.62 -2.95 5.44
CA GLN A 41 3.93 -4.23 5.49
C GLN A 41 4.93 -5.38 5.44
N ASN A 42 5.23 -5.90 6.62
CA ASN A 42 6.10 -7.05 6.81
C ASN A 42 5.35 -8.30 7.28
N GLU A 43 4.03 -8.21 7.45
CA GLU A 43 3.09 -9.29 7.75
C GLU A 43 3.29 -9.92 9.14
N VAL A 44 4.17 -9.33 9.97
CA VAL A 44 4.54 -9.82 11.30
C VAL A 44 4.68 -8.66 12.30
N ALA A 45 4.23 -8.87 13.53
CA ALA A 45 4.39 -7.92 14.63
C ALA A 45 5.85 -7.98 15.15
N ALA A 46 6.77 -7.44 14.34
CA ALA A 46 8.22 -7.62 14.51
C ALA A 46 8.74 -7.15 15.88
N MET A 47 8.13 -6.12 16.46
CA MET A 47 8.54 -5.55 17.75
C MET A 47 8.06 -6.34 18.97
N THR A 48 7.01 -7.16 18.84
CA THR A 48 6.33 -7.83 19.96
C THR A 48 6.47 -9.35 19.95
N GLY A 49 7.32 -9.90 19.08
CA GLY A 49 7.62 -11.33 19.03
C GLY A 49 7.17 -12.07 17.78
N GLY A 50 6.86 -11.37 16.68
CA GLY A 50 6.65 -11.99 15.37
C GLY A 50 5.27 -12.63 15.17
N GLN A 51 4.26 -12.16 15.91
CA GLN A 51 2.89 -12.62 15.71
C GLN A 51 2.40 -12.27 14.30
N LYS A 52 1.55 -13.14 13.73
CA LYS A 52 0.92 -12.87 12.44
C LYS A 52 0.02 -11.63 12.51
N VAL A 53 0.13 -10.77 11.50
CA VAL A 53 -0.66 -9.52 11.39
C VAL A 53 -1.80 -9.71 10.39
N PRO A 54 -3.00 -9.17 10.64
CA PRO A 54 -4.08 -9.17 9.65
C PRO A 54 -3.73 -8.27 8.45
N ASP A 55 -4.07 -8.72 7.24
CA ASP A 55 -3.92 -7.91 6.03
C ASP A 55 -5.09 -6.93 5.90
N LEU A 56 -4.80 -5.63 6.00
CA LEU A 56 -5.80 -4.56 5.94
C LEU A 56 -5.85 -3.85 4.58
N ARG A 57 -5.12 -4.30 3.56
CA ARG A 57 -5.09 -3.62 2.25
C ARG A 57 -6.48 -3.35 1.69
N LYS A 58 -7.30 -4.39 1.55
CA LYS A 58 -8.68 -4.29 1.02
C LYS A 58 -9.58 -3.40 1.87
N VAL A 59 -9.36 -3.40 3.18
CA VAL A 59 -10.12 -2.56 4.11
C VAL A 59 -9.76 -1.09 3.89
N VAL A 60 -8.47 -0.77 3.77
CA VAL A 60 -8.03 0.60 3.49
C VAL A 60 -8.47 1.07 2.10
N GLU A 61 -8.37 0.22 1.08
CA GLU A 61 -8.87 0.51 -0.28
C GLU A 61 -10.37 0.84 -0.32
N SER A 62 -11.18 0.36 0.63
CA SER A 62 -12.63 0.58 0.60
C SER A 62 -13.05 1.99 1.03
N PHE A 63 -12.17 2.74 1.72
CA PHE A 63 -12.51 4.07 2.24
C PHE A 63 -11.43 5.14 2.02
N VAL A 64 -10.23 4.76 1.55
CA VAL A 64 -9.19 5.69 1.11
C VAL A 64 -9.25 5.84 -0.41
N PRO A 65 -9.34 7.07 -0.95
CA PRO A 65 -9.48 7.29 -2.39
C PRO A 65 -8.21 6.95 -3.19
N ASP A 66 -7.03 7.11 -2.58
CA ASP A 66 -5.74 6.89 -3.24
C ASP A 66 -4.89 5.89 -2.44
N VAL A 67 -4.79 4.67 -2.95
CA VAL A 67 -3.97 3.60 -2.37
C VAL A 67 -3.02 3.07 -3.43
N SER A 68 -1.77 2.86 -3.06
CA SER A 68 -0.74 2.29 -3.93
C SER A 68 0.06 1.21 -3.22
N PHE A 69 0.61 0.29 -4.00
CA PHE A 69 1.38 -0.84 -3.51
C PHE A 69 2.77 -0.80 -4.13
N PHE A 70 3.77 -0.86 -3.28
CA PHE A 70 5.17 -0.93 -3.67
C PHE A 70 5.79 -2.18 -3.05
N ASP A 71 6.46 -3.00 -3.85
CA ASP A 71 7.21 -4.15 -3.37
C ASP A 71 8.70 -3.81 -3.44
N MET A 72 9.39 -3.86 -2.29
CA MET A 72 10.83 -3.57 -2.24
C MET A 72 11.67 -4.66 -2.90
N GLY A 73 11.11 -5.84 -3.20
CA GLY A 73 11.87 -6.98 -3.71
C GLY A 73 12.85 -7.51 -2.66
N THR A 74 13.00 -8.83 -2.61
CA THR A 74 14.09 -9.45 -1.84
C THR A 74 15.37 -9.40 -2.67
N GLU A 75 16.25 -8.44 -2.39
CA GLU A 75 17.67 -8.61 -2.72
C GLU A 75 18.24 -9.69 -1.79
N GLY A 76 18.18 -10.96 -2.24
CA GLY A 76 18.86 -12.09 -1.58
C GLY A 76 17.94 -13.26 -1.21
N GLU A 77 18.32 -14.42 -1.76
CA GLU A 77 17.95 -15.80 -1.37
C GLU A 77 16.68 -16.42 -1.98
N LYS A 78 16.97 -17.17 -3.06
CA LYS A 78 16.47 -18.47 -3.54
C LYS A 78 14.98 -18.79 -3.41
N GLU A 79 14.43 -19.11 -4.58
CA GLU A 79 13.22 -19.90 -4.79
C GLU A 79 13.14 -21.07 -3.81
N ASP A 80 12.11 -21.07 -2.97
CA ASP A 80 11.51 -22.31 -2.50
C ASP A 80 10.02 -22.24 -2.81
N SER A 81 9.64 -23.12 -3.73
CA SER A 81 8.29 -23.44 -4.15
C SER A 81 7.46 -23.88 -2.95
N ASP A 82 6.43 -23.12 -2.61
CA ASP A 82 5.08 -23.62 -2.32
C ASP A 82 4.16 -22.50 -1.85
N ARG A 83 3.53 -21.83 -2.84
CA ARG A 83 2.13 -21.35 -2.88
C ARG A 83 1.95 -20.37 -4.05
N GLU A 84 2.31 -20.82 -5.25
CA GLU A 84 1.76 -20.26 -6.48
C GLU A 84 0.38 -20.84 -6.71
N LYS A 85 -0.67 -20.24 -6.15
CA LYS A 85 -2.05 -20.28 -6.71
C LYS A 85 -2.85 -19.07 -6.21
N GLU A 86 -2.58 -17.91 -6.81
CA GLU A 86 -3.61 -17.00 -7.36
C GLU A 86 -2.95 -15.69 -7.78
N SER A 87 -2.55 -15.62 -9.05
CA SER A 87 -2.54 -14.42 -9.90
C SER A 87 -1.35 -14.50 -10.86
N LYS A 88 -1.53 -15.27 -11.92
CA LYS A 88 -0.99 -15.03 -13.28
C LYS A 88 -1.33 -16.26 -14.11
N ASN A 89 -2.45 -16.16 -14.82
CA ASN A 89 -2.63 -16.66 -16.19
C ASN A 89 -4.11 -16.53 -16.55
N GLN A 90 -4.50 -15.34 -16.99
CA GLN A 90 -5.41 -15.27 -18.12
C GLN A 90 -4.66 -14.56 -19.24
N THR A 91 -4.10 -15.41 -20.08
CA THR A 91 -3.75 -15.18 -21.47
C THR A 91 -4.79 -14.29 -22.13
N ILE A 92 -4.29 -13.23 -22.74
CA ILE A 92 -5.01 -12.38 -23.69
C ILE A 92 -5.39 -13.27 -24.88
N GLU A 93 -6.65 -13.71 -24.92
CA GLU A 93 -7.29 -13.97 -26.21
C GLU A 93 -7.86 -12.65 -26.74
N LYS A 94 -7.36 -12.25 -27.91
CA LYS A 94 -7.92 -11.17 -28.70
C LYS A 94 -9.41 -11.45 -28.97
N ILE A 95 -10.27 -10.53 -28.56
CA ILE A 95 -11.56 -10.33 -29.22
C ILE A 95 -11.65 -8.85 -29.58
N GLU A 96 -11.79 -8.60 -30.87
CA GLU A 96 -11.98 -7.29 -31.49
C GLU A 96 -13.36 -6.69 -31.13
N GLU A 97 -13.35 -5.36 -30.92
CA GLU A 97 -14.42 -4.36 -31.01
C GLU A 97 -15.80 -4.61 -30.35
N LYS A 98 -16.14 -3.79 -29.34
CA LYS A 98 -16.93 -2.54 -29.52
C LYS A 98 -17.24 -1.88 -28.16
N SER A 99 -17.01 -0.56 -28.12
CA SER A 99 -17.64 0.43 -27.24
C SER A 99 -17.27 0.48 -25.74
N GLY A 100 -16.46 1.47 -25.38
CA GLY A 100 -16.71 2.34 -24.22
C GLY A 100 -15.93 2.09 -22.92
N ASN A 101 -14.93 2.94 -22.69
CA ASN A 101 -14.22 3.24 -21.42
C ASN A 101 -13.29 2.18 -20.81
N GLU A 102 -12.03 2.23 -21.25
CA GLU A 102 -10.88 1.61 -20.58
C GLU A 102 -10.46 2.42 -19.34
N VAL A 103 -10.62 1.85 -18.14
CA VAL A 103 -9.87 2.31 -16.95
C VAL A 103 -8.49 1.67 -17.00
N LYS A 104 -7.50 2.44 -17.45
CA LYS A 104 -6.09 2.04 -17.51
C LYS A 104 -5.53 1.85 -16.10
N LYS A 105 -5.33 0.60 -15.67
CA LYS A 105 -4.50 0.26 -14.50
C LYS A 105 -3.03 0.41 -14.89
N GLN A 106 -2.48 1.62 -14.74
CA GLN A 106 -1.05 1.88 -14.88
C GLN A 106 -0.31 1.33 -13.67
N ILE A 107 0.40 0.22 -13.86
CA ILE A 107 1.55 -0.14 -13.03
C ILE A 107 2.71 0.68 -13.59
N SER A 108 2.93 1.88 -13.05
CA SER A 108 4.17 2.61 -13.36
C SER A 108 5.29 1.94 -12.57
N SER A 109 6.30 1.44 -13.27
CA SER A 109 7.54 0.93 -12.69
C SER A 109 8.41 2.09 -12.19
N SER A 110 7.85 2.96 -11.35
CA SER A 110 8.55 4.08 -10.76
C SER A 110 9.25 3.63 -9.48
N LYS A 111 10.44 4.19 -9.21
CA LYS A 111 11.14 3.91 -7.95
C LYS A 111 10.29 4.47 -6.80
N LEU A 112 10.38 3.89 -5.61
CA LEU A 112 9.64 4.36 -4.43
C LEU A 112 9.72 5.89 -4.21
N PRO A 113 10.87 6.57 -4.38
CA PRO A 113 10.93 8.03 -4.23
C PRO A 113 10.05 8.80 -5.21
N ASP A 114 9.88 8.29 -6.43
CA ASP A 114 9.06 8.94 -7.45
C ASP A 114 7.57 8.77 -7.13
N LEU A 115 7.18 7.58 -6.67
CA LEU A 115 5.83 7.33 -6.16
C LEU A 115 5.51 8.23 -4.96
N ILE A 116 6.44 8.39 -4.01
CA ILE A 116 6.25 9.29 -2.86
C ILE A 116 6.04 10.74 -3.35
N ARG A 117 6.86 11.21 -4.30
CA ARG A 117 6.72 12.56 -4.88
C ARG A 117 5.38 12.76 -5.59
N GLU A 118 4.94 11.76 -6.35
CA GLU A 118 3.63 11.76 -7.00
C GLU A 118 2.51 11.91 -5.97
N LYS A 119 2.51 11.08 -4.90
CA LYS A 119 1.46 11.12 -3.88
C LYS A 119 1.49 12.36 -3.00
N LEU A 120 2.67 12.96 -2.80
CA LEU A 120 2.80 14.24 -2.11
C LEU A 120 2.19 15.41 -2.87
N ALA A 121 2.11 15.33 -4.20
CA ALA A 121 1.49 16.36 -5.05
C ALA A 121 -0.04 16.26 -5.12
N LEU A 122 -0.62 15.12 -4.74
CA LEU A 122 -2.08 14.94 -4.69
C LEU A 122 -2.66 15.57 -3.43
N PRO A 123 -3.83 16.24 -3.52
CA PRO A 123 -4.55 16.71 -2.34
C PRO A 123 -5.17 15.54 -1.57
N GLY A 124 -5.50 15.78 -0.31
CA GLY A 124 -6.16 14.84 0.58
C GLY A 124 -5.24 13.74 1.09
N ILE A 125 -5.79 12.54 1.25
CA ILE A 125 -5.11 11.41 1.87
C ILE A 125 -4.70 10.39 0.84
N SER A 126 -3.43 9.99 0.92
CA SER A 126 -2.83 8.95 0.11
C SER A 126 -2.22 7.89 1.02
N VAL A 127 -2.34 6.61 0.65
CA VAL A 127 -1.70 5.50 1.37
C VAL A 127 -0.81 4.72 0.42
N ILE A 128 0.43 4.47 0.81
CA ILE A 128 1.35 3.56 0.11
C ILE A 128 1.66 2.39 1.03
N PHE A 129 1.23 1.19 0.63
CA PHE A 129 1.69 -0.05 1.24
C PHE A 129 3.03 -0.44 0.64
N ILE A 130 4.04 -0.57 1.50
CA ILE A 130 5.40 -0.96 1.14
C ILE A 130 5.60 -2.38 1.67
N LYS A 131 5.54 -3.37 0.77
CA LYS A 131 5.84 -4.75 1.12
C LYS A 131 7.35 -4.90 1.30
N ALA A 132 7.75 -5.41 2.47
CA ALA A 132 9.13 -5.69 2.82
C ALA A 132 9.20 -6.89 3.76
N ARG A 133 10.20 -7.76 3.63
CA ARG A 133 10.38 -8.90 4.55
C ARG A 133 11.06 -8.43 5.84
N CYS A 134 10.62 -8.93 7.00
CA CYS A 134 11.40 -8.81 8.22
C CYS A 134 12.45 -9.93 8.24
N GLY A 135 13.75 -9.63 8.20
CA GLY A 135 14.77 -10.69 8.18
C GLY A 135 14.86 -11.57 9.44
N LYS A 136 14.20 -11.17 10.54
CA LYS A 136 14.22 -11.89 11.82
C LYS A 136 13.10 -12.92 11.97
N TYR A 137 11.98 -12.76 11.27
CA TYR A 137 10.76 -13.57 11.44
C TYR A 137 10.23 -14.04 10.09
#